data_AF-A0A3L6QS08-F1
#
_entry.id   AF-A0A3L6QS08-F1
#
_cell.length_a   1.000
_cell.length_b   1.000
_cell.length_c   1.000
_cell.angle_alpha   90.00
_cell.angle_beta   90.00
_cell.angle_gamma   90.00
#
_symmetry.space_group_name_H-M   'P 1'
#
loop_
_entity.id
_entity.type
_entity.pdbx_description
1 polymer ?
#
loop_
_entity_poly.entity_id
_entity_poly.type
_entity_poly.pdbx_seq_one_letter_code
_entity_poly.pdbx_strand_id
1 'polypeptide(L)'
;MPSPTLLASADLCRSRRWSLGPVQPSRDWAAGLPPELISCILHRLDSIQITLGADFRVCRPWRRAARDEPELWRRIDMRGHGVLSDRSLVDLNQMAVDAVRRSRRRCQAFWGEGKELYNGFLRCVANQ
;
A
#
# COMPACT_ATOMS: atom_id res chain seq x y z
N MET A 1 -51.05 -11.29 30.71
CA MET A 1 -50.40 -10.40 29.71
C MET A 1 -50.71 -8.96 30.11
N PRO A 2 -49.78 -7.98 30.04
CA PRO A 2 -48.47 -8.01 29.38
C PRO A 2 -47.26 -7.64 30.27
N SER A 3 -46.08 -7.82 29.68
CA SER A 3 -44.71 -7.59 30.18
C SER A 3 -44.37 -6.13 30.55
N PRO A 4 -43.32 -5.93 31.36
CA PRO A 4 -42.47 -4.76 31.26
C PRO A 4 -41.11 -5.13 30.63
N THR A 5 -40.90 -4.70 29.40
CA THR A 5 -39.58 -4.44 28.84
C THR A 5 -39.20 -2.99 29.19
N LEU A 6 -37.90 -2.68 29.11
CA LEU A 6 -37.21 -1.40 29.25
C LEU A 6 -36.49 -1.32 30.60
N LEU A 7 -35.22 -0.94 30.69
CA LEU A 7 -34.23 -0.54 29.70
C LEU A 7 -32.87 -0.61 30.40
N ALA A 8 -31.83 -0.86 29.61
CA ALA A 8 -30.45 -0.97 30.03
C ALA A 8 -29.98 0.25 30.85
N SER A 9 -29.54 -0.03 32.08
CA SER A 9 -28.58 0.81 32.79
C SER A 9 -27.21 0.65 32.13
N ALA A 10 -26.61 1.74 31.67
CA ALA A 10 -25.18 2.00 31.82
C ALA A 10 -24.86 3.40 31.31
N ASP A 11 -25.18 4.39 32.13
CA ASP A 11 -24.28 5.52 32.33
C ASP A 11 -22.87 4.97 32.56
N LEU A 12 -21.97 5.06 31.56
CA LEU A 12 -20.51 5.03 31.74
C LEU A 12 -19.82 5.33 30.40
N CYS A 13 -19.95 6.56 29.91
CA CYS A 13 -18.85 7.23 29.20
C CYS A 13 -19.05 8.75 29.20
N ARG A 14 -19.11 9.30 30.41
CA ARG A 14 -18.81 10.71 30.65
C ARG A 14 -17.28 10.87 30.63
N SER A 15 -16.78 11.91 29.98
CA SER A 15 -15.37 12.36 29.93
C SER A 15 -14.51 11.63 28.88
N ARG A 16 -13.99 12.27 27.82
CA ARG A 16 -13.25 13.54 27.82
C ARG A 16 -13.49 14.31 26.51
N ARG A 17 -14.12 15.48 26.62
CA ARG A 17 -13.99 16.54 25.61
C ARG A 17 -12.54 17.01 25.67
N TRP A 18 -11.72 16.54 24.74
CA TRP A 18 -10.40 17.14 24.53
C TRP A 18 -10.70 18.52 23.97
N SER A 19 -10.42 19.56 24.76
CA SER A 19 -10.37 20.93 24.28
C SER A 19 -9.21 21.02 23.29
N LEU A 20 -9.46 20.60 22.06
CA LEU A 20 -8.62 20.92 20.92
C LEU A 20 -8.73 22.44 20.76
N GLY A 21 -7.72 23.17 21.26
CA GLY A 21 -7.43 24.51 20.77
C GLY A 21 -7.38 24.48 19.24
N PRO A 22 -7.49 25.63 18.53
CA PRO A 22 -7.65 25.65 17.09
C PRO A 22 -6.60 24.76 16.42
N VAL A 23 -7.05 23.58 16.00
CA VAL A 23 -6.25 22.67 15.19
C VAL A 23 -6.11 23.44 13.90
N GLN A 24 -4.93 24.02 13.69
CA GLN A 24 -4.49 24.39 12.35
C GLN A 24 -4.87 23.20 11.47
N PRO A 25 -5.74 23.35 10.45
CA PRO A 25 -6.27 22.20 9.73
C PRO A 25 -5.08 21.42 9.23
N SER A 26 -4.75 20.32 9.92
CA SER A 26 -3.62 19.51 9.53
C SER A 26 -4.02 18.99 8.16
N ARG A 27 -3.13 19.19 7.18
CA ARG A 27 -3.44 18.78 5.82
C ARG A 27 -3.80 17.31 5.86
N ASP A 28 -5.03 16.98 5.51
CA ASP A 28 -5.48 15.59 5.54
C ASP A 28 -4.83 14.83 4.38
N TRP A 29 -3.68 14.22 4.66
CA TRP A 29 -2.94 13.40 3.71
C TRP A 29 -3.68 12.08 3.40
N ALA A 30 -4.70 11.70 4.16
CA ALA A 30 -5.43 10.47 3.96
C ALA A 30 -6.64 10.63 3.04
N ALA A 31 -7.53 11.60 3.32
CA ALA A 31 -8.76 11.83 2.55
C ALA A 31 -8.84 13.22 1.87
N GLY A 32 -7.92 14.14 2.19
CA GLY A 32 -7.89 15.50 1.64
C GLY A 32 -7.06 15.67 0.37
N LEU A 33 -6.43 14.61 -0.15
CA LEU A 33 -5.64 14.64 -1.38
C LEU A 33 -6.45 14.12 -2.58
N PRO A 34 -6.43 14.84 -3.73
CA PRO A 34 -6.95 14.31 -4.98
C PRO A 34 -6.21 13.02 -5.40
N PRO A 35 -6.89 12.03 -6.00
CA PRO A 35 -6.27 10.79 -6.47
C PRO A 35 -5.06 11.00 -7.38
N GLU A 36 -5.11 12.03 -8.22
CA GLU A 36 -4.05 12.39 -9.17
C GLU A 36 -2.77 12.80 -8.44
N LEU A 37 -2.90 13.47 -7.30
CA LEU A 37 -1.76 13.90 -6.49
C LEU A 37 -1.16 12.72 -5.72
N ILE A 38 -2.00 11.79 -5.24
CA ILE A 38 -1.54 10.53 -4.65
C ILE A 38 -0.75 9.73 -5.70
N SER A 39 -1.29 9.56 -6.91
CA SER A 39 -0.60 8.92 -8.03
C SER A 39 0.72 9.61 -8.35
N CYS A 40 0.76 10.94 -8.45
CA CYS A 40 2.00 11.70 -8.68
C CYS A 40 3.08 11.45 -7.62
N ILE A 41 2.68 11.27 -6.36
CA ILE A 41 3.62 10.96 -5.27
C ILE A 41 4.11 9.52 -5.42
N LEU A 42 3.21 8.57 -5.67
CA LEU A 42 3.57 7.16 -5.84
C LEU A 42 4.55 6.96 -7.01
N HIS A 43 4.38 7.69 -8.11
CA HIS A 43 5.31 7.65 -9.25
C HIS A 43 6.73 8.13 -8.94
N ARG A 44 6.95 8.80 -7.79
CA ARG A 44 8.28 9.21 -7.32
C ARG A 44 8.94 8.19 -6.40
N LEU A 45 8.20 7.16 -5.97
CA LEU A 45 8.71 6.09 -5.12
C LEU A 45 9.21 4.93 -5.98
N ASP A 46 10.16 4.16 -5.44
CA ASP A 46 10.58 2.92 -6.08
C ASP A 46 9.56 1.79 -5.85
N SER A 47 9.65 0.73 -6.65
CA SER A 47 8.69 -0.38 -6.62
C SER A 47 8.67 -1.11 -5.27
N ILE A 48 9.80 -1.16 -4.56
CA ILE A 48 9.92 -1.79 -3.26
C ILE A 48 9.25 -0.95 -2.18
N GLN A 49 9.46 0.38 -2.18
CA GLN A 49 8.81 1.34 -1.30
C GLN A 49 7.29 1.33 -1.45
N ILE A 50 6.78 1.26 -2.69
CA ILE A 50 5.34 1.16 -2.96
C ILE A 50 4.80 -0.15 -2.38
N THR A 51 5.48 -1.27 -2.65
CA THR A 51 5.03 -2.59 -2.20
C THR A 51 5.11 -2.75 -0.67
N LEU A 52 6.09 -2.14 0.01
CA LEU A 52 6.25 -2.23 1.46
C LEU A 52 5.39 -1.21 2.22
N GLY A 53 5.38 0.04 1.76
CA GLY A 53 4.75 1.15 2.46
C GLY A 53 3.30 1.35 2.05
N ALA A 54 3.09 1.67 0.76
CA ALA A 54 1.79 2.09 0.25
C ALA A 54 0.77 0.94 0.16
N ASP A 55 1.23 -0.31 0.09
CA ASP A 55 0.34 -1.46 -0.11
C ASP A 55 -0.12 -2.16 1.18
N PHE A 56 0.59 -2.00 2.30
CA PHE A 56 0.33 -2.76 3.54
C PHE A 56 -0.11 -1.92 4.74
N ARG A 57 0.37 -0.67 4.90
CA ARG A 57 0.21 0.06 6.18
C ARG A 57 -0.45 1.44 6.10
N VAL A 58 -0.98 1.82 4.94
CA VAL A 58 -1.61 3.13 4.73
C VAL A 58 -3.13 3.06 4.56
N CYS A 59 -3.77 4.23 4.54
CA CYS A 59 -5.21 4.37 4.39
C CYS A 59 -5.72 3.84 3.03
N ARG A 60 -7.04 3.63 2.93
CA ARG A 60 -7.68 3.02 1.75
C ARG A 60 -7.38 3.75 0.42
N PRO A 61 -7.39 5.09 0.34
CA PRO A 61 -7.12 5.79 -0.92
C PRO A 61 -5.72 5.50 -1.49
N TRP A 62 -4.71 5.51 -0.63
CA TRP A 62 -3.33 5.23 -1.03
C TRP A 62 -3.11 3.78 -1.45
N ARG A 63 -3.72 2.82 -0.71
CA ARG A 63 -3.68 1.41 -1.10
C ARG A 63 -4.34 1.15 -2.45
N ARG A 64 -5.46 1.83 -2.75
CA ARG A 64 -6.12 1.73 -4.05
C ARG A 64 -5.25 2.31 -5.16
N ALA A 65 -4.71 3.51 -4.96
CA ALA A 65 -3.82 4.12 -5.94
C ALA A 65 -2.59 3.24 -6.25
N ALA A 66 -1.96 2.66 -5.22
CA ALA A 66 -0.79 1.80 -5.41
C ALA A 66 -1.11 0.46 -6.10
N ARG A 67 -2.29 -0.13 -5.86
CA ARG A 67 -2.66 -1.44 -6.42
C ARG A 67 -3.36 -1.37 -7.77
N ASP A 68 -4.26 -0.41 -7.94
CA ASP A 68 -5.22 -0.41 -9.03
C ASP A 68 -4.72 0.37 -10.26
N GLU A 69 -3.65 1.14 -10.13
CA GLU A 69 -3.05 1.95 -11.19
C GLU A 69 -1.94 1.17 -11.93
N PRO A 70 -2.19 0.63 -13.15
CA PRO A 70 -1.20 -0.19 -13.86
C PRO A 70 -0.03 0.64 -14.40
N GLU A 71 -0.25 1.96 -14.58
CA GLU A 71 0.77 2.91 -15.04
C GLU A 71 1.99 2.94 -14.12
N LEU A 72 1.74 2.88 -12.81
CA LEU A 72 2.75 2.84 -11.76
C LEU A 72 3.71 1.64 -11.92
N TRP A 73 3.21 0.54 -12.49
CA TRP A 73 3.92 -0.73 -12.63
C TRP A 73 4.45 -0.98 -14.05
N ARG A 74 4.44 0.02 -14.93
CA ARG A 74 5.05 -0.11 -16.27
C ARG A 74 6.56 -0.20 -16.24
N ARG A 75 7.20 0.41 -15.24
CA ARG A 75 8.64 0.47 -15.05
C ARG A 75 8.96 0.03 -13.64
N ILE A 76 9.52 -1.17 -13.49
CA ILE A 76 9.71 -1.81 -12.19
C ILE A 76 11.20 -1.88 -11.89
N ASP A 77 11.66 -1.22 -10.84
CA ASP A 77 13.06 -1.26 -10.39
C ASP A 77 13.17 -1.93 -9.02
N MET A 78 13.87 -3.07 -8.98
CA MET A 78 14.11 -3.90 -7.80
C MET A 78 15.58 -3.90 -7.36
N ARG A 79 16.43 -3.06 -7.96
CA ARG A 79 17.87 -3.01 -7.66
C ARG A 79 18.16 -2.34 -6.31
N GLY A 80 19.33 -2.60 -5.74
CA GLY A 80 19.76 -1.97 -4.49
C GLY A 80 19.05 -2.46 -3.21
N HIS A 81 18.13 -3.42 -3.33
CA HIS A 81 17.35 -3.96 -2.21
C HIS A 81 17.80 -5.36 -1.75
N GLY A 82 18.90 -5.90 -2.31
CA GLY A 82 19.41 -7.23 -1.97
C GLY A 82 19.65 -7.44 -0.47
N VAL A 83 20.12 -6.40 0.24
CA VAL A 83 20.33 -6.43 1.70
C VAL A 83 19.03 -6.73 2.47
N LEU A 84 17.85 -6.34 1.95
CA LEU A 84 16.57 -6.63 2.58
C LEU A 84 16.21 -8.12 2.46
N SER A 85 16.54 -8.75 1.33
CA SER A 85 16.36 -10.19 1.15
C SER A 85 17.42 -11.02 1.85
N ASP A 86 18.68 -10.59 1.86
CA ASP A 86 19.77 -11.23 2.63
C ASP A 86 19.42 -11.30 4.13
N ARG A 87 18.70 -10.30 4.64
CA ARG A 87 18.22 -10.24 6.03
C ARG A 87 16.86 -10.91 6.24
N SER A 88 16.30 -11.54 5.21
CA SER A 88 14.97 -12.16 5.22
C SER A 88 13.84 -11.21 5.64
N LEU A 89 13.99 -9.89 5.41
CA LEU A 89 12.98 -8.90 5.71
C LEU A 89 11.89 -8.86 4.64
N VAL A 90 12.26 -9.20 3.40
CA VAL A 90 11.39 -9.17 2.23
C VAL A 90 11.73 -10.31 1.28
N ASP A 91 10.72 -10.79 0.56
CA ASP A 91 10.89 -11.71 -0.57
C ASP A 91 10.85 -10.91 -1.88
N LEU A 92 12.04 -10.58 -2.42
CA LEU A 92 12.15 -9.81 -3.66
C LEU A 92 11.54 -10.55 -4.87
N ASN A 93 11.54 -11.88 -4.91
CA ASN A 93 10.87 -12.66 -5.95
C ASN A 93 9.36 -12.42 -5.92
N GLN A 94 8.76 -12.59 -4.75
CA GLN A 94 7.32 -12.43 -4.59
C GLN A 94 6.90 -10.98 -4.89
N MET A 95 7.69 -10.00 -4.45
CA MET A 95 7.45 -8.60 -4.76
C MET A 95 7.54 -8.31 -6.26
N ALA A 96 8.52 -8.90 -6.96
CA ALA A 96 8.65 -8.77 -8.42
C ALA A 96 7.47 -9.40 -9.16
N VAL A 97 7.02 -10.58 -8.73
CA VAL A 97 5.82 -11.24 -9.25
C VAL A 97 4.58 -10.37 -9.06
N ASP A 98 4.36 -9.83 -7.87
CA ASP A 98 3.19 -9.01 -7.61
C ASP A 98 3.23 -7.68 -8.36
N ALA A 99 4.41 -7.05 -8.46
CA ALA A 99 4.63 -5.84 -9.26
C ALA A 99 4.26 -6.07 -10.73
N VAL A 100 4.75 -7.16 -11.31
CA VAL A 100 4.47 -7.53 -12.69
C VAL A 100 2.98 -7.84 -12.90
N ARG A 101 2.32 -8.54 -11.97
CA ARG A 101 0.87 -8.79 -12.04
C ARG A 101 0.06 -7.49 -12.02
N ARG A 102 0.44 -6.52 -11.18
CA ARG A 102 -0.21 -5.20 -11.12
C ARG A 102 -0.03 -4.38 -12.40
N SER A 103 1.03 -4.63 -13.16
CA SER A 103 1.22 -4.01 -14.49
C SER A 103 0.16 -4.42 -15.52
N ARG A 104 -0.61 -5.50 -15.27
CA ARG A 104 -1.64 -6.04 -16.19
C ARG A 104 -1.11 -6.24 -17.62
N ARG A 105 0.05 -6.90 -17.76
CA ARG A 105 0.77 -7.10 -19.03
C ARG A 105 1.27 -5.82 -19.72
N ARG A 106 1.36 -4.71 -18.99
CA ARG A 106 1.86 -3.43 -19.51
C ARG A 106 3.25 -3.10 -19.00
N CYS A 107 3.93 -4.05 -18.35
CA CYS A 107 5.34 -3.90 -17.97
C CYS A 107 6.19 -3.64 -19.23
N GLN A 108 6.81 -2.47 -19.29
CA GLN A 108 7.66 -2.03 -20.39
C GLN A 108 9.14 -2.25 -20.10
N ALA A 109 9.52 -2.15 -18.82
CA ALA A 109 10.89 -2.36 -18.38
C ALA A 109 10.93 -2.88 -16.95
N PHE A 110 11.87 -3.79 -16.71
CA PHE A 110 12.12 -4.39 -15.42
C PHE A 110 13.63 -4.40 -15.16
N TRP A 111 14.04 -3.93 -13.98
CA TRP A 111 15.42 -3.95 -13.53
C TRP A 111 15.52 -4.70 -12.21
N GLY A 112 16.49 -5.59 -12.10
CA GLY A 112 16.74 -6.35 -10.88
C GLY A 112 18.14 -6.95 -10.88
N GLU A 113 18.60 -7.41 -9.71
CA GLU A 113 19.93 -7.96 -9.51
C GLU A 113 19.88 -9.50 -9.42
N GLY A 114 20.81 -10.15 -10.13
CA GLY A 114 20.73 -11.55 -10.55
C GLY A 114 20.93 -12.64 -9.49
N LYS A 115 20.88 -12.32 -8.19
CA LYS A 115 20.94 -13.34 -7.12
C LYS A 115 19.58 -13.61 -6.46
N GLU A 116 18.64 -12.68 -6.59
CA GLU A 116 17.39 -12.73 -5.82
C GLU A 116 16.17 -13.02 -6.70
N LEU A 117 16.29 -12.97 -8.04
CA LEU A 117 15.16 -13.03 -8.97
C LEU A 117 15.15 -14.31 -9.83
N TYR A 118 15.03 -15.48 -9.20
CA TYR A 118 15.06 -16.79 -9.88
C TYR A 118 13.65 -17.30 -10.28
N ASN A 119 13.64 -18.32 -11.16
CA ASN A 119 12.57 -19.18 -11.70
C ASN A 119 11.08 -18.80 -11.50
N GLY A 120 10.62 -18.51 -10.28
CA GLY A 120 9.25 -18.05 -10.03
C GLY A 120 8.90 -16.77 -10.78
N PHE A 121 9.83 -15.82 -10.84
CA PHE A 121 9.66 -14.59 -11.60
C PHE A 121 9.58 -14.85 -13.12
N LEU A 122 10.53 -15.59 -13.69
CA LEU A 122 10.54 -15.93 -15.11
C LEU A 122 9.27 -16.68 -15.53
N ARG A 123 8.77 -17.59 -14.69
CA ARG A 123 7.49 -18.28 -14.93
C ARG A 123 6.30 -17.32 -14.91
N CYS A 124 6.30 -16.32 -14.04
CA CYS A 124 5.26 -15.29 -14.00
C CYS A 124 5.27 -14.40 -15.26
N VAL A 125 6.46 -14.10 -15.80
CA VAL A 125 6.58 -13.36 -17.06
C VAL A 125 6.18 -14.23 -18.25
N ALA A 126 6.53 -15.52 -18.25
CA ALA A 126 6.22 -16.43 -19.34
C ALA A 126 4.72 -16.79 -19.47
N ASN A 127 4.00 -16.88 -18.35
CA ASN A 127 2.59 -17.31 -18.33
C ASN A 127 1.59 -16.14 -18.41
N GLN A 128 2.05 -14.96 -18.83
CA GLN A 128 1.31 -13.74 -18.57
C GLN A 128 0.14 -13.51 -19.48
#